data_AF-A0A6M4FQE2-F1
#
_entry.id   AF-A0A6M4FQE2-F1
#
_cell.length_a   1.000
_cell.length_b   1.000
_cell.length_c   1.000
_cell.angle_alpha   90.00
_cell.angle_beta   90.00
_cell.angle_gamma   90.00
#
_symmetry.space_group_name_H-M   'P 1'
#
loop_
_entity.id
_entity.type
_entity.pdbx_description
1 polymer ?
#
loop_
_entity_poly.entity_id
_entity_poly.type
_entity_poly.pdbx_seq_one_letter_code
_entity_poly.pdbx_strand_id
1 'polypeptide(L)'
;MNEPLVKHAAATIQAGSKSFATAARLFDARTRRSAIMLYAWCRHCDDVIDSQQLGFAHAQQAPDSAARQLADPRHRPALAGVAARLIETAEPYYRSALGGLPALPLRSAWAIATAHGVYREIGMKVKAQGARAWEHRVSTSKGEKLRLLAQGTRLALSSRGEKSDPRPAYLWQRPL
;
A
#
# COMPACT_ATOMS: atom_id res chain seq x y z
N MET A 1 0.00 28.87 6.75
CA MET A 1 -0.61 27.51 6.76
C MET A 1 -0.65 27.05 8.20
N ASN A 2 -1.74 26.40 8.64
CA ASN A 2 -1.95 26.04 10.04
C ASN A 2 -0.91 24.97 10.47
N GLU A 3 0.11 25.39 11.23
CA GLU A 3 1.23 24.55 11.67
C GLU A 3 0.79 23.36 12.55
N PRO A 4 -0.14 23.54 13.52
CA PRO A 4 -0.77 22.42 14.23
C PRO A 4 -1.35 21.34 13.30
N LEU A 5 -2.04 21.74 12.23
CA LEU A 5 -2.63 20.82 11.27
C LEU A 5 -1.57 20.00 10.53
N VAL A 6 -0.47 20.64 10.09
CA VAL A 6 0.64 19.95 9.40
C VAL A 6 1.32 18.95 10.34
N LYS A 7 1.55 19.33 11.61
CA LYS A 7 2.12 18.44 12.62
C LYS A 7 1.21 17.24 12.89
N HIS A 8 -0.10 17.47 13.02
CA HIS A 8 -1.08 16.40 13.17
C HIS A 8 -1.03 15.43 11.98
N ALA A 9 -1.09 15.93 10.74
CA ALA A 9 -1.06 15.07 9.56
C ALA A 9 0.24 14.26 9.46
N ALA A 10 1.38 14.85 9.82
CA ALA A 10 2.66 14.15 9.86
C ALA A 10 2.68 13.03 10.92
N ALA A 11 2.09 13.25 12.10
CA ALA A 11 1.93 12.21 13.11
C ALA A 11 1.01 11.09 12.64
N THR A 12 -0.13 11.44 12.02
CA THR A 12 -1.13 10.48 11.50
C THR A 12 -0.53 9.51 10.49
N ILE A 13 0.25 9.99 9.51
CA ILE A 13 0.87 9.09 8.52
C ILE A 13 1.97 8.21 9.13
N GLN A 14 2.76 8.73 10.09
CA GLN A 14 3.83 7.96 10.74
C GLN A 14 3.27 6.81 11.58
N ALA A 15 2.14 7.04 12.26
CA ALA A 15 1.47 6.04 13.06
C ALA A 15 0.65 5.07 12.20
N GLY A 16 -0.15 5.57 11.26
CA GLY A 16 -1.07 4.75 10.45
C GLY A 16 -0.39 3.96 9.34
N SER A 17 0.71 4.45 8.75
CA SER A 17 1.46 3.70 7.73
C SER A 17 2.92 4.09 7.65
N LYS A 18 3.76 3.33 8.36
CA LYS A 18 5.23 3.44 8.26
C LYS A 18 5.74 3.30 6.81
N SER A 19 5.04 2.54 5.96
CA SER A 19 5.44 2.33 4.56
C SER A 19 5.19 3.58 3.72
N PHE A 20 3.98 4.15 3.78
CA PHE A 20 3.67 5.41 3.07
C PHE A 20 4.48 6.58 3.62
N ALA A 21 4.63 6.69 4.94
CA ALA A 21 5.46 7.72 5.56
C ALA A 21 6.91 7.67 5.03
N THR A 22 7.47 6.47 4.84
CA THR A 22 8.82 6.33 4.28
C THR A 22 8.88 6.75 2.81
N ALA A 23 7.96 6.25 1.97
CA ALA A 23 7.93 6.59 0.55
C ALA A 23 7.69 8.09 0.30
N ALA A 24 6.82 8.73 1.11
CA ALA A 24 6.49 10.14 0.97
C ALA A 24 7.69 11.08 1.18
N ARG A 25 8.74 10.64 1.87
CA ARG A 25 9.97 11.42 2.06
C ARG A 25 10.71 11.71 0.75
N LEU A 26 10.48 10.90 -0.28
CA LEU A 26 11.13 11.02 -1.59
C LEU A 26 10.56 12.15 -2.45
N PHE A 27 9.29 12.50 -2.25
CA PHE A 27 8.68 13.66 -2.91
C PHE A 27 9.43 14.96 -2.60
N ASP A 28 9.29 15.96 -3.47
CA ASP A 28 9.66 17.33 -3.15
C ASP A 28 8.80 17.87 -1.98
N ALA A 29 9.21 19.00 -1.39
CA ALA A 29 8.57 19.53 -0.20
C ALA A 29 7.09 19.86 -0.38
N ARG A 30 6.69 20.37 -1.55
CA ARG A 30 5.30 20.76 -1.83
C ARG A 30 4.45 19.52 -2.00
N THR A 31 4.87 18.59 -2.85
CA THR A 31 4.15 17.33 -3.12
C THR A 31 4.06 16.47 -1.86
N ARG A 32 5.15 16.37 -1.09
CA ARG A 32 5.17 15.63 0.18
C ARG A 32 4.13 16.16 1.16
N ARG A 33 4.05 17.49 1.31
CA ARG A 33 3.08 18.13 2.20
C ARG A 33 1.65 17.83 1.76
N SER A 34 1.34 17.97 0.47
CA SER A 34 0.01 17.63 -0.08
C SER A 34 -0.34 16.15 0.13
N ALA A 35 0.61 15.24 -0.11
CA ALA A 35 0.39 13.80 0.08
C ALA A 35 0.13 13.44 1.55
N ILE A 36 0.85 14.05 2.49
CA ILE A 36 0.63 13.84 3.93
C ILE A 36 -0.74 14.37 4.38
N MET A 37 -1.15 15.54 3.89
CA MET A 37 -2.47 16.10 4.18
C MET A 37 -3.60 15.24 3.62
N LEU A 38 -3.46 14.79 2.37
CA LEU A 38 -4.42 13.88 1.74
C LEU A 38 -4.51 12.56 2.50
N TYR A 39 -3.36 11.99 2.90
CA TYR A 39 -3.34 10.77 3.71
C TYR A 39 -4.09 10.95 5.03
N ALA A 40 -3.86 12.06 5.74
CA ALA A 40 -4.53 12.33 7.01
C ALA A 40 -6.05 12.44 6.84
N TRP A 41 -6.53 13.08 5.77
CA TRP A 41 -7.96 13.12 5.44
C TRP A 41 -8.52 11.73 5.16
N CYS A 42 -7.89 10.96 4.25
CA CYS A 42 -8.34 9.61 3.94
C CYS A 42 -8.35 8.70 5.17
N ARG A 43 -7.30 8.77 6.00
CA ARG A 43 -7.23 8.00 7.25
C ARG A 43 -8.35 8.38 8.22
N HIS A 44 -8.67 9.66 8.34
CA HIS A 44 -9.80 10.09 9.17
C HIS A 44 -11.12 9.50 8.67
N CYS A 45 -11.37 9.54 7.35
CA CYS A 45 -12.55 8.91 6.76
C CYS A 45 -12.61 7.40 7.03
N ASP A 46 -11.50 6.67 6.78
CA ASP A 46 -11.40 5.23 7.07
C ASP A 46 -11.70 4.94 8.55
N ASP A 47 -11.08 5.69 9.46
CA ASP A 47 -11.22 5.48 10.90
C ASP A 47 -12.66 5.71 11.39
N VAL A 48 -13.34 6.74 10.87
CA VAL A 48 -14.75 7.03 11.19
C VAL A 48 -15.68 5.94 10.67
N ILE A 49 -15.51 5.50 9.42
CA ILE A 49 -16.39 4.52 8.78
C ILE A 49 -16.16 3.11 9.35
N ASP A 50 -14.90 2.72 9.56
CA ASP A 50 -14.56 1.37 10.00
C ASP A 50 -14.57 1.22 11.53
N SER A 51 -14.89 2.28 12.28
CA SER A 51 -14.77 2.33 13.75
C SER A 51 -13.37 1.92 14.24
N GLN A 52 -12.35 2.49 13.59
CA GLN A 52 -10.93 2.25 13.85
C GLN A 52 -10.28 3.48 14.48
N GLN A 53 -9.06 3.29 14.99
CA GLN A 53 -8.16 4.38 15.33
C GLN A 53 -6.83 4.16 14.62
N LEU A 54 -6.46 5.09 13.73
CA LEU A 54 -5.23 5.06 12.94
C LEU A 54 -5.06 3.78 12.10
N GLY A 55 -6.15 3.18 11.64
CA GLY A 55 -6.15 1.93 10.89
C GLY A 55 -6.09 0.65 11.75
N PHE A 56 -6.32 0.77 13.05
CA PHE A 56 -6.36 -0.36 13.98
C PHE A 56 -7.77 -0.51 14.55
N ALA A 57 -8.29 -1.75 14.52
CA ALA A 57 -9.62 -2.06 15.01
C ALA A 57 -9.79 -1.62 16.47
N HIS A 58 -10.85 -0.86 16.74
CA HIS A 58 -11.33 -0.63 18.09
C HIS A 58 -12.19 -1.84 18.51
N ALA A 59 -12.16 -2.22 19.79
CA ALA A 59 -12.63 -3.52 20.31
C ALA A 59 -14.15 -3.82 20.19
N GLN A 60 -14.90 -3.06 19.39
CA GLN A 60 -16.37 -3.05 19.36
C GLN A 60 -16.94 -3.52 18.01
N GLN A 61 -16.43 -4.63 17.46
CA GLN A 61 -17.16 -5.32 16.39
C GLN A 61 -18.34 -6.11 16.97
N ALA A 62 -19.53 -5.93 16.38
CA ALA A 62 -20.74 -6.65 16.78
C ALA A 62 -20.49 -8.19 16.79
N PRO A 63 -21.04 -8.93 17.77
CA PRO A 63 -20.79 -10.37 17.94
C PRO A 63 -21.05 -11.20 16.68
N ASP A 64 -22.06 -10.84 15.88
CA ASP A 64 -22.48 -11.62 14.72
C ASP A 64 -22.10 -11.00 13.37
N SER A 65 -21.19 -10.02 13.36
CA SER A 65 -20.74 -9.42 12.11
C SER A 65 -20.07 -10.45 11.20
N ALA A 66 -20.32 -10.39 9.90
CA ALA A 66 -19.64 -11.23 8.91
C ALA A 66 -18.11 -11.15 9.03
N ALA A 67 -17.58 -9.98 9.40
CA ALA A 67 -16.17 -9.78 9.68
C ALA A 67 -15.65 -10.67 10.83
N ARG A 68 -16.41 -10.80 11.92
CA ARG A 68 -16.05 -11.65 13.06
C ARG A 68 -16.13 -13.13 12.71
N GLN A 69 -17.13 -13.53 11.92
CA GLN A 69 -17.23 -14.91 11.41
C GLN A 69 -16.04 -15.25 10.51
N LEU A 70 -15.64 -14.36 9.60
CA LEU A 70 -14.45 -14.54 8.77
C LEU A 70 -13.15 -14.57 9.59
N ALA A 71 -13.10 -13.86 10.72
CA ALA A 71 -11.94 -13.86 11.61
C ALA A 71 -11.78 -15.16 12.44
N ASP A 72 -12.75 -16.07 12.42
CA ASP A 72 -12.66 -17.38 13.09
C ASP A 72 -11.43 -18.16 12.57
N PRO A 73 -10.54 -18.65 13.47
CA PRO A 73 -9.36 -19.43 13.09
C PRO A 73 -9.64 -20.60 12.13
N ARG A 74 -10.84 -21.21 12.20
CA ARG A 74 -11.25 -22.31 11.32
C ARG A 74 -11.34 -21.91 9.85
N HIS A 75 -11.58 -20.64 9.55
CA HIS A 75 -11.67 -20.13 8.18
C HIS A 75 -10.32 -19.69 7.59
N ARG A 76 -9.25 -19.61 8.40
CA ARG A 76 -7.92 -19.13 7.95
C ARG A 76 -7.35 -19.91 6.75
N PRO A 77 -7.46 -21.25 6.64
CA PRO A 77 -6.98 -21.96 5.46
C PRO A 77 -7.71 -21.55 4.17
N ALA A 78 -9.04 -21.42 4.23
CA ALA A 78 -9.84 -20.97 3.10
C ALA A 78 -9.52 -19.52 2.71
N LEU A 79 -9.39 -18.63 3.71
CA LEU A 79 -8.99 -17.25 3.51
C LEU A 79 -7.59 -17.13 2.90
N ALA A 80 -6.64 -17.96 3.31
CA ALA A 80 -5.31 -18.01 2.72
C ALA A 80 -5.37 -18.38 1.22
N GLY A 81 -6.22 -19.34 0.85
CA GLY A 81 -6.46 -19.68 -0.56
C GLY A 81 -7.09 -18.54 -1.37
N VAL A 82 -8.03 -17.79 -0.79
CA VAL A 82 -8.60 -16.58 -1.41
C VAL A 82 -7.53 -15.50 -1.57
N ALA A 83 -6.77 -15.19 -0.52
CA ALA A 83 -5.73 -14.18 -0.55
C ALA A 83 -4.64 -14.50 -1.57
N ALA A 84 -4.19 -15.76 -1.65
CA ALA A 84 -3.22 -16.20 -2.64
C ALA A 84 -3.70 -15.93 -4.08
N ARG A 85 -4.95 -16.27 -4.40
CA ARG A 85 -5.56 -16.00 -5.72
C ARG A 85 -5.65 -14.50 -6.02
N LEU A 86 -6.03 -13.69 -5.04
CA LEU A 86 -6.10 -12.23 -5.20
C LEU A 86 -4.72 -11.62 -5.43
N ILE A 87 -3.70 -12.08 -4.71
CA ILE A 87 -2.31 -11.64 -4.88
C ILE A 87 -1.80 -12.03 -6.27
N GLU A 88 -2.04 -13.25 -6.72
CA GLU A 88 -1.70 -13.69 -8.08
C GLU A 88 -2.41 -12.88 -9.15
N THR A 89 -3.69 -12.57 -8.94
CA THR A 89 -4.49 -11.71 -9.83
C THR A 89 -3.93 -10.29 -9.88
N ALA A 90 -3.37 -9.78 -8.77
CA ALA A 90 -2.80 -8.45 -8.69
C ALA A 90 -1.44 -8.32 -9.41
N GLU A 91 -0.68 -9.41 -9.57
CA GLU A 91 0.68 -9.36 -10.15
C GLU A 91 0.73 -8.76 -11.57
N PRO A 92 -0.15 -9.13 -12.52
CA PRO A 92 -0.24 -8.45 -13.81
C PRO A 92 -0.54 -6.94 -13.70
N TYR A 93 -1.35 -6.52 -12.72
CA TYR A 93 -1.64 -5.10 -12.49
C TYR A 93 -0.45 -4.35 -11.91
N TYR A 94 0.32 -4.97 -11.00
CA TYR A 94 1.60 -4.42 -10.56
C TYR A 94 2.50 -4.19 -11.77
N ARG A 95 2.73 -5.22 -12.60
CA ARG A 95 3.56 -5.07 -13.82
C ARG A 95 3.05 -3.97 -14.74
N SER A 96 1.74 -3.93 -15.00
CA SER A 96 1.13 -2.88 -15.83
C SER A 96 1.31 -1.47 -15.25
N ALA A 97 1.32 -1.30 -13.92
CA ALA A 97 1.47 0.01 -13.29
C ALA A 97 2.86 0.63 -13.53
N LEU A 98 3.89 -0.17 -13.80
CA LEU A 98 5.24 0.32 -14.09
C LEU A 98 5.29 1.17 -15.37
N GLY A 99 4.43 0.88 -16.35
CA GLY A 99 4.34 1.65 -17.60
C GLY A 99 3.93 3.12 -17.41
N GLY A 100 3.41 3.49 -16.23
CA GLY A 100 3.10 4.88 -15.88
C GLY A 100 4.27 5.68 -15.27
N LEU A 101 5.36 5.02 -14.87
CA LEU A 101 6.52 5.70 -14.24
C LEU A 101 7.17 6.79 -15.11
N PRO A 102 7.32 6.62 -16.45
CA PRO A 102 7.93 7.63 -17.31
C PRO A 102 7.15 8.97 -17.30
N ALA A 103 5.83 8.92 -17.11
CA ALA A 103 4.95 10.10 -17.09
C ALA A 103 5.06 10.93 -15.80
N LEU A 104 5.72 10.42 -14.76
CA LEU A 104 5.88 11.10 -13.48
C LEU A 104 7.22 11.86 -13.40
N PRO A 105 7.29 12.99 -12.68
CA PRO A 105 8.56 13.58 -12.27
C PRO A 105 9.43 12.55 -11.55
N LEU A 106 10.76 12.60 -11.72
CA LEU A 106 11.66 11.55 -11.26
C LEU A 106 11.51 11.21 -9.77
N ARG A 107 11.40 12.22 -8.91
CA ARG A 107 11.20 12.03 -7.46
C ARG A 107 9.87 11.36 -7.14
N SER A 108 8.83 11.69 -7.89
CA SER A 108 7.52 11.05 -7.77
C SER A 108 7.53 9.62 -8.28
N ALA A 109 8.17 9.35 -9.43
CA ALA A 109 8.35 8.00 -9.94
C ALA A 109 9.10 7.12 -8.93
N TRP A 110 10.15 7.64 -8.29
CA TRP A 110 10.87 6.92 -7.24
C TRP A 110 9.99 6.63 -6.01
N ALA A 111 9.21 7.62 -5.55
CA ALA A 111 8.27 7.42 -4.46
C ALA A 111 7.24 6.32 -4.77
N ILE A 112 6.66 6.37 -5.98
CA ILE A 112 5.66 5.40 -6.44
C ILE A 112 6.28 4.02 -6.65
N ALA A 113 7.45 3.91 -7.26
CA ALA A 113 8.15 2.63 -7.45
C ALA A 113 8.53 1.98 -6.11
N THR A 114 8.94 2.78 -5.12
CA THR A 114 9.23 2.29 -3.76
C THR A 114 7.95 1.78 -3.08
N ALA A 115 6.86 2.56 -3.14
CA ALA A 115 5.57 2.16 -2.58
C ALA A 115 5.06 0.88 -3.25
N HIS A 116 5.09 0.80 -4.58
CA HIS A 116 4.78 -0.40 -5.35
C HIS A 116 5.52 -1.62 -4.81
N GLY A 117 6.85 -1.54 -4.69
CA GLY A 117 7.67 -2.66 -4.22
C GLY A 117 7.30 -3.10 -2.80
N VAL A 118 7.06 -2.15 -1.90
CA VAL A 118 6.66 -2.42 -0.51
C VAL A 118 5.30 -3.12 -0.42
N TYR A 119 4.31 -2.64 -1.17
CA TYR A 119 2.97 -3.23 -1.15
C TYR A 119 2.95 -4.63 -1.76
N ARG A 120 3.66 -4.83 -2.88
CA ARG A 120 3.84 -6.14 -3.48
C ARG A 120 4.52 -7.12 -2.52
N GLU A 121 5.60 -6.70 -1.85
CA GLU A 121 6.33 -7.55 -0.89
C GLU A 121 5.46 -8.00 0.28
N ILE A 122 4.60 -7.12 0.82
CA ILE A 122 3.64 -7.50 1.88
C ILE A 122 2.70 -8.59 1.37
N GLY A 123 2.17 -8.44 0.14
CA GLY A 123 1.33 -9.47 -0.48
C GLY A 123 2.06 -10.81 -0.61
N MET A 124 3.28 -10.80 -1.16
CA MET A 124 4.08 -12.03 -1.30
C MET A 124 4.36 -12.71 0.04
N LYS A 125 4.57 -11.94 1.12
CA LYS A 125 4.70 -12.48 2.48
C LYS A 125 3.41 -13.09 3.01
N VAL A 126 2.27 -12.43 2.81
CA VAL A 126 0.95 -12.98 3.17
C VAL A 126 0.75 -14.32 2.47
N LYS A 127 1.01 -14.38 1.16
CA LYS A 127 0.95 -15.63 0.39
C LYS A 127 1.86 -16.71 0.95
N ALA A 128 3.12 -16.37 1.25
CA ALA A 128 4.10 -17.32 1.79
C ALA A 128 3.76 -17.84 3.20
N GLN A 129 3.14 -17.01 4.05
CA GLN A 129 2.73 -17.40 5.40
C GLN A 129 1.45 -18.26 5.42
N GLY A 130 0.60 -18.15 4.39
CA GLY A 130 -0.66 -18.88 4.30
C GLY A 130 -1.59 -18.54 5.47
N ALA A 131 -2.17 -19.57 6.11
CA ALA A 131 -3.10 -19.39 7.22
C ALA A 131 -2.50 -18.60 8.42
N ARG A 132 -1.17 -18.65 8.59
CA ARG A 132 -0.47 -17.93 9.67
C ARG A 132 -0.45 -16.41 9.48
N ALA A 133 -0.74 -15.92 8.28
CA ALA A 133 -0.79 -14.48 8.00
C ALA A 133 -1.87 -13.72 8.82
N TRP A 134 -2.84 -14.44 9.41
CA TRP A 134 -3.90 -13.89 10.26
C TRP A 134 -3.56 -13.86 11.76
N GLU A 135 -2.39 -14.37 12.17
CA GLU A 135 -1.97 -14.33 13.59
C GLU A 135 -1.48 -12.94 14.00
N HIS A 136 -0.86 -12.22 13.07
CA HIS A 136 -0.28 -10.91 13.31
C HIS A 136 -0.29 -10.09 12.02
N ARG A 137 -0.16 -8.77 12.16
CA ARG A 137 -0.10 -7.87 11.01
C ARG A 137 1.21 -8.08 10.25
N VAL A 138 1.14 -8.66 9.05
CA VAL A 138 2.29 -8.83 8.16
C VAL A 138 2.85 -7.47 7.73
N SER A 139 4.18 -7.34 7.77
CA SER A 139 4.86 -6.10 7.40
C SER A 139 6.25 -6.35 6.82
N THR A 140 6.85 -5.30 6.26
CA THR A 140 8.24 -5.31 5.81
C THR A 140 9.18 -4.82 6.89
N SER A 141 10.34 -5.48 6.99
CA SER A 141 11.44 -5.12 7.90
C SER A 141 12.13 -3.84 7.43
N LYS A 142 12.99 -3.25 8.29
CA LYS A 142 13.78 -2.07 7.92
C LYS A 142 14.73 -2.36 6.74
N GLY A 143 15.39 -3.53 6.76
CA GLY A 143 16.31 -3.94 5.68
C GLY A 143 15.60 -4.15 4.35
N GLU A 144 14.40 -4.76 4.36
CA GLU A 144 13.58 -4.91 3.16
C GLU A 144 13.16 -3.56 2.60
N LYS A 145 12.75 -2.62 3.45
CA LYS A 145 12.40 -1.27 3.01
C LYS A 145 13.58 -0.56 2.35
N LEU A 146 14.80 -0.72 2.88
CA LEU A 146 16.01 -0.17 2.27
C LEU A 146 16.30 -0.81 0.91
N ARG A 147 16.20 -2.14 0.82
CA ARG A 147 16.33 -2.86 -0.46
C ARG A 147 15.30 -2.38 -1.49
N LEU A 148 14.04 -2.26 -1.08
CA LEU A 148 12.94 -1.82 -1.94
C LEU A 148 13.08 -0.35 -2.34
N LEU A 149 13.62 0.49 -1.46
CA LEU A 149 13.98 1.87 -1.78
C LEU A 149 15.02 1.92 -2.91
N ALA A 150 16.09 1.13 -2.80
CA ALA A 150 17.14 1.05 -3.83
C ALA A 150 16.61 0.45 -5.14
N GLN A 151 15.74 -0.56 -5.07
CA GLN A 151 15.05 -1.10 -6.26
C GLN A 151 14.15 -0.05 -6.91
N GLY A 152 13.41 0.72 -6.12
CA GLY A 152 12.59 1.84 -6.58
C GLY A 152 13.41 2.91 -7.30
N THR A 153 14.63 3.22 -6.81
CA THR A 153 15.55 4.14 -7.50
C THR A 153 15.91 3.62 -8.88
N ARG A 154 16.33 2.35 -8.97
CA ARG A 154 16.71 1.73 -10.25
C ARG A 154 15.56 1.76 -11.25
N LEU A 155 14.35 1.39 -10.84
CA LEU A 155 13.14 1.43 -11.68
C LEU A 155 12.80 2.85 -12.14
N ALA A 156 12.90 3.84 -11.25
CA ALA A 156 12.58 5.22 -11.60
C ALA A 156 13.58 5.84 -12.59
N LEU A 157 14.85 5.40 -12.55
CA LEU A 157 15.88 5.81 -13.50
C LEU A 157 15.78 5.05 -14.82
N SER A 158 15.62 3.72 -14.79
CA SER A 158 15.54 2.90 -16.02
C SER A 158 14.30 3.23 -16.86
N SER A 159 13.18 3.57 -16.21
CA SER A 159 11.95 3.98 -16.90
C SER A 159 12.08 5.25 -17.76
N ARG A 160 13.19 6.01 -17.66
CA ARG A 160 13.38 7.24 -18.46
C ARG A 160 13.70 6.97 -19.93
N GLY A 161 14.21 5.78 -20.26
CA GLY A 161 14.55 5.38 -21.63
C GLY A 161 13.68 4.26 -22.18
N GLU A 162 12.78 3.70 -21.38
CA GLU A 162 11.93 2.58 -21.79
C GLU A 162 10.67 3.08 -22.51
N LYS A 163 10.39 2.50 -23.69
CA LYS A 163 9.06 2.58 -24.28
C LYS A 163 8.15 1.65 -23.49
N SER A 164 7.07 2.19 -22.91
CA SER A 164 6.09 1.38 -22.20
C SER A 164 5.42 0.42 -23.18
N ASP A 165 5.48 -0.88 -22.88
CA ASP A 165 4.71 -1.88 -23.60
C ASP A 165 3.21 -1.56 -23.54
N PRO A 166 2.43 -1.90 -24.60
CA PRO A 166 0.99 -1.75 -24.55
C PRO A 166 0.42 -2.56 -23.40
N ARG A 167 -0.53 -1.95 -22.67
CA ARG A 167 -1.21 -2.61 -21.54
C ARG A 167 -1.89 -3.89 -22.04
N PRO A 168 -1.69 -5.05 -21.38
CA PRO A 168 -2.29 -6.30 -21.83
C PRO A 168 -3.82 -6.25 -21.87
N ALA A 169 -4.40 -6.70 -22.98
CA ALA A 169 -5.84 -6.58 -23.24
C ALA A 169 -6.73 -7.37 -22.26
N TYR A 170 -6.19 -8.43 -21.64
CA TYR A 170 -6.91 -9.26 -20.66
C TYR A 170 -7.05 -8.61 -19.28
N LEU A 171 -6.31 -7.53 -18.99
CA LEU A 171 -6.52 -6.77 -17.77
C LEU A 171 -7.84 -6.01 -17.85
N TRP A 172 -8.49 -5.82 -16.71
CA TRP A 172 -9.73 -5.04 -16.67
C TRP A 172 -9.52 -3.67 -17.32
N GLN A 173 -10.46 -3.33 -18.21
CA GLN A 173 -10.55 -2.05 -18.89
C GLN A 173 -11.87 -1.39 -18.45
N ARG A 174 -11.82 -0.08 -18.21
CA ARG A 174 -13.03 0.67 -17.87
C ARG A 174 -13.99 0.58 -19.06
N PRO A 175 -15.25 0.15 -18.85
CA PRO A 175 -16.26 0.28 -19.89
C PRO A 175 -16.32 1.72 -20.38
N LEU A 176 -16.40 1.91 -21.71
CA LEU A 176 -16.54 3.22 -22.34
C LEU A 176 -17.95 3.77 -22.13
#